data_AF-A0AAF0Z8W1-F1
#
_entry.id   AF-A0AAF0Z8W1-F1
#
_cell.length_a   1.000
_cell.length_b   1.000
_cell.length_c   1.000
_cell.angle_alpha   90.00
_cell.angle_beta   90.00
_cell.angle_gamma   90.00
#
_symmetry.space_group_name_H-M   'P 1'
#
loop_
_entity.id
_entity.type
_entity.pdbx_description
1 polymer ?
#
loop_
_entity_poly.entity_id
_entity_poly.type
_entity_poly.pdbx_seq_one_letter_code
_entity_poly.pdbx_strand_id
1 'polypeptide(L)'
;MDNKFSPNPAIPLDLPTGERIAAAVEHYGEQDVALNAVTLLRGENAGKDFLLYAGGRHGLGILDGAPTLYWPALWGARALLHVWDDSAAPAVITGLGDQAWRVREMCARVVLLRDLPAVPELVRLTTDQNARVRAAALRALAAQGSAEHQAVIARRFSDPDKSVRPVAQQARDTLAARLAAASE
;
A
#
# COMPACT_ATOMS: atom_id res chain seq x y z
N MET A 1 34.13 -18.13 9.00
CA MET A 1 33.02 -18.47 9.89
C MET A 1 31.80 -17.77 9.31
N ASP A 2 30.97 -18.52 8.60
CA ASP A 2 29.74 -18.00 7.97
C ASP A 2 28.72 -17.72 9.07
N ASN A 3 28.72 -16.48 9.57
CA ASN A 3 27.76 -16.03 10.57
C ASN A 3 26.42 -15.68 9.90
N LYS A 4 25.85 -16.63 9.16
CA LYS A 4 24.53 -16.47 8.50
C LYS A 4 23.45 -16.35 9.57
N PHE A 5 22.53 -15.40 9.37
CA PHE A 5 21.43 -15.26 10.29
C PHE A 5 20.55 -16.52 10.23
N SER A 6 20.28 -17.12 11.38
CA SER A 6 19.37 -18.27 11.50
C SER A 6 18.00 -17.76 11.96
N PRO A 7 16.98 -17.72 11.07
CA PRO A 7 15.66 -17.23 11.41
C PRO A 7 14.94 -18.20 12.37
N ASN A 8 13.98 -17.68 13.12
CA ASN A 8 13.07 -18.52 13.90
C ASN A 8 12.36 -19.51 12.95
N PRO A 9 12.49 -20.84 13.18
CA PRO A 9 11.96 -21.85 12.27
C PRO A 9 10.42 -21.86 12.20
N ALA A 10 9.75 -21.23 13.15
CA ALA A 10 8.30 -21.09 13.14
C ALA A 10 7.79 -20.08 12.10
N ILE A 11 8.64 -19.20 11.56
CA ILE A 11 8.22 -18.17 10.60
C ILE A 11 8.07 -18.81 9.21
N PRO A 12 6.88 -18.79 8.61
CA PRO A 12 6.61 -19.52 7.38
C PRO A 12 7.06 -18.73 6.13
N LEU A 13 8.38 -18.60 5.90
CA LEU A 13 8.98 -17.70 4.89
C LEU A 13 8.51 -17.89 3.45
N ASP A 14 7.99 -19.08 3.13
CA ASP A 14 7.56 -19.49 1.80
C ASP A 14 6.09 -19.27 1.50
N LEU A 15 5.28 -19.01 2.53
CA LEU A 15 3.86 -18.82 2.32
C LEU A 15 3.57 -17.48 1.60
N PRO A 16 2.43 -17.39 0.90
CA PRO A 16 1.92 -16.13 0.39
C PRO A 16 1.87 -15.06 1.49
N THR A 17 2.06 -13.79 1.12
CA THR A 17 2.13 -12.70 2.11
C THR A 17 0.94 -12.67 3.06
N GLY A 18 -0.28 -12.91 2.56
CA GLY A 18 -1.48 -12.93 3.42
C GLY A 18 -1.43 -13.99 4.51
N GLU A 19 -1.00 -15.20 4.17
CA GLU A 19 -0.84 -16.32 5.12
C GLU A 19 0.30 -16.05 6.11
N ARG A 20 1.39 -15.40 5.66
CA ARG A 20 2.48 -14.99 6.57
C ARG A 20 2.01 -13.92 7.56
N ILE A 21 1.19 -12.97 7.13
CA ILE A 21 0.62 -11.97 8.05
C ILE A 21 -0.40 -12.61 8.99
N ALA A 22 -1.20 -13.57 8.53
CA ALA A 22 -2.11 -14.32 9.41
C ALA A 22 -1.33 -15.08 10.50
N ALA A 23 -0.23 -15.76 10.15
CA ALA A 23 0.64 -16.40 11.15
C ALA A 23 1.28 -15.38 12.12
N ALA A 24 1.63 -14.18 11.64
CA ALA A 24 2.09 -13.11 12.52
C ALA A 24 1.00 -12.66 13.49
N VAL A 25 -0.27 -12.61 13.05
CA VAL A 25 -1.42 -12.27 13.90
C VAL A 25 -1.66 -13.35 14.96
N GLU A 26 -1.53 -14.63 14.61
CA GLU A 26 -1.61 -15.71 15.60
C GLU A 26 -0.51 -15.60 16.67
N HIS A 27 0.66 -15.07 16.32
CA HIS A 27 1.81 -14.96 17.21
C HIS A 27 1.82 -13.67 18.06
N TYR A 28 1.51 -12.52 17.47
CA TYR A 28 1.59 -11.20 18.12
C TYR A 28 0.23 -10.58 18.46
N GLY A 29 -0.85 -11.01 17.82
CA GLY A 29 -2.16 -10.34 17.85
C GLY A 29 -2.31 -9.25 16.77
N GLU A 30 -3.55 -8.97 16.37
CA GLU A 30 -3.84 -8.07 15.25
C GLU A 30 -3.29 -6.66 15.43
N GLN A 31 -3.48 -6.08 16.62
CA GLN A 31 -3.05 -4.71 16.93
C GLN A 31 -1.52 -4.55 16.82
N ASP A 32 -0.76 -5.50 17.38
CA ASP A 32 0.70 -5.45 17.34
C ASP A 32 1.24 -5.69 15.92
N VAL A 33 0.60 -6.54 15.13
CA VAL A 33 0.97 -6.72 13.70
C VAL A 33 0.68 -5.45 12.91
N ALA A 34 -0.45 -4.79 13.14
CA ALA A 34 -0.76 -3.51 12.48
C ALA A 34 0.24 -2.42 12.89
N LEU A 35 0.59 -2.32 14.17
CA LEU A 35 1.60 -1.38 14.67
C LEU A 35 2.97 -1.65 14.05
N ASN A 36 3.42 -2.91 14.03
CA ASN A 36 4.68 -3.29 13.41
C ASN A 36 4.70 -3.02 11.89
N ALA A 37 3.56 -3.20 11.20
CA ALA A 37 3.43 -2.83 9.79
C ALA A 37 3.56 -1.32 9.57
N VAL A 38 3.00 -0.51 10.48
CA VAL A 38 3.17 0.95 10.49
C VAL A 38 4.63 1.35 10.76
N THR A 39 5.29 0.71 11.73
CA THR A 39 6.72 0.92 12.02
C THR A 39 7.56 0.65 10.76
N LEU A 40 7.34 -0.48 10.07
CA LEU A 40 8.03 -0.75 8.81
C LEU A 40 7.71 0.29 7.73
N LEU A 41 6.45 0.69 7.57
CA LEU A 41 6.01 1.71 6.61
C LEU A 41 6.75 3.04 6.82
N ARG A 42 7.01 3.44 8.07
CA ARG A 42 7.77 4.63 8.41
C ARG A 42 9.28 4.49 8.16
N GLY A 43 9.74 3.34 7.69
CA GLY A 43 11.16 3.02 7.52
C GLY A 43 11.87 2.70 8.84
N GLU A 44 11.12 2.45 9.91
CA GLU A 44 11.63 2.13 11.23
C GLU A 44 11.80 0.61 11.40
N ASN A 45 12.53 0.21 12.43
CA ASN A 45 12.82 -1.19 12.71
C ASN A 45 11.69 -1.84 13.56
N ALA A 46 10.91 -2.74 12.95
CA ALA A 46 9.87 -3.50 13.63
C ALA A 46 10.34 -4.87 14.18
N GLY A 47 11.66 -5.08 14.27
CA GLY A 47 12.25 -6.35 14.69
C GLY A 47 12.47 -7.32 13.53
N LYS A 48 13.45 -8.22 13.71
CA LYS A 48 13.89 -9.17 12.68
C LYS A 48 12.78 -10.15 12.28
N ASP A 49 12.05 -10.66 13.26
CA ASP A 49 11.00 -11.65 13.02
C ASP A 49 9.83 -11.05 12.24
N PHE A 50 9.37 -9.85 12.62
CA PHE A 50 8.31 -9.18 11.85
C PHE A 50 8.76 -8.78 10.44
N LEU A 51 10.02 -8.36 10.26
CA LEU A 51 10.57 -8.14 8.93
C LEU A 51 10.48 -9.40 8.05
N LEU A 52 10.65 -10.59 8.64
CA LEU A 52 10.48 -11.86 7.95
C LEU A 52 9.01 -12.24 7.71
N TYR A 53 8.11 -11.95 8.65
CA TYR A 53 6.66 -12.09 8.40
C TYR A 53 6.18 -11.18 7.27
N ALA A 54 6.70 -9.96 7.15
CA ALA A 54 6.32 -9.02 6.09
C ALA A 54 7.02 -9.32 4.74
N GLY A 55 8.33 -9.61 4.78
CA GLY A 55 9.22 -9.72 3.61
C GLY A 55 9.55 -11.13 3.12
N GLY A 56 9.43 -12.14 3.98
CA GLY A 56 9.61 -13.56 3.63
C GLY A 56 11.08 -13.85 3.36
N ARG A 57 11.36 -14.71 2.38
CA ARG A 57 12.74 -14.97 1.95
C ARG A 57 13.53 -13.71 1.57
N HIS A 58 12.87 -12.67 1.05
CA HIS A 58 13.54 -11.41 0.75
C HIS A 58 13.96 -10.66 2.01
N GLY A 59 13.18 -10.79 3.10
CA GLY A 59 13.57 -10.26 4.41
C GLY A 59 14.83 -10.94 4.93
N LEU A 60 14.97 -12.26 4.72
CA LEU A 60 16.19 -12.99 5.09
C LEU A 60 17.42 -12.45 4.36
N GLY A 61 17.29 -12.14 3.07
CA GLY A 61 18.38 -11.52 2.31
C GLY A 61 18.84 -10.18 2.91
N ILE A 62 17.93 -9.36 3.40
CA ILE A 62 18.27 -8.10 4.11
C ILE A 62 19.00 -8.39 5.42
N LEU A 63 18.54 -9.38 6.18
CA LEU A 63 19.20 -9.79 7.43
C LEU A 63 20.60 -10.40 7.20
N ASP A 64 20.82 -10.97 6.01
CA ASP A 64 22.13 -11.46 5.53
C ASP A 64 22.99 -10.36 4.86
N GLY A 65 22.59 -9.09 4.94
CA GLY A 65 23.40 -7.95 4.52
C GLY A 65 23.07 -7.35 3.15
N ALA A 66 21.99 -7.78 2.49
CA ALA A 66 21.50 -7.11 1.29
C ALA A 66 20.99 -5.69 1.63
N PRO A 67 21.13 -4.72 0.71
CA PRO A 67 20.65 -3.36 0.95
C PRO A 67 19.14 -3.32 1.15
N THR A 68 18.70 -2.67 2.23
CA THR A 68 17.30 -2.57 2.63
C THR A 68 16.42 -1.83 1.60
N LEU A 69 16.90 -0.68 1.10
CA LEU A 69 16.14 0.21 0.22
C LEU A 69 14.72 0.50 0.77
N TYR A 70 13.72 0.70 -0.08
CA TYR A 70 12.32 0.93 0.30
C TYR A 70 11.56 -0.36 0.64
N TRP A 71 12.22 -1.52 0.68
CA TRP A 71 11.52 -2.81 0.81
C TRP A 71 10.73 -2.95 2.11
N PRO A 72 11.28 -2.63 3.30
CA PRO A 72 10.50 -2.72 4.54
C PRO A 72 9.28 -1.80 4.50
N ALA A 73 9.42 -0.56 4.03
CA ALA A 73 8.30 0.37 3.92
C ALA A 73 7.19 -0.17 3.02
N LEU A 74 7.56 -0.71 1.86
CA LEU A 74 6.62 -1.39 0.96
C LEU A 74 5.97 -2.60 1.62
N TRP A 75 6.71 -3.43 2.35
CA TRP A 75 6.18 -4.61 3.02
C TRP A 75 5.26 -4.26 4.18
N GLY A 76 5.56 -3.19 4.93
CA GLY A 76 4.68 -2.60 5.94
C GLY A 76 3.35 -2.15 5.32
N ALA A 77 3.39 -1.31 4.28
CA ALA A 77 2.17 -0.92 3.56
C ALA A 77 1.38 -2.13 3.01
N ARG A 78 2.09 -3.14 2.48
CA ARG A 78 1.45 -4.35 1.95
C ARG A 78 0.82 -5.20 3.05
N ALA A 79 1.42 -5.28 4.24
CA ALA A 79 0.86 -6.00 5.37
C ALA A 79 -0.49 -5.43 5.80
N LEU A 80 -0.67 -4.10 5.69
CA LEU A 80 -1.94 -3.40 6.00
C LEU A 80 -3.09 -3.73 5.03
N LEU A 81 -2.83 -4.44 3.92
CA LEU A 81 -3.89 -5.05 3.10
C LEU A 81 -4.50 -6.29 3.76
N HIS A 82 -3.78 -6.93 4.67
CA HIS A 82 -4.13 -8.20 5.29
C HIS A 82 -4.51 -8.06 6.77
N VAL A 83 -3.93 -7.09 7.47
CA VAL A 83 -4.27 -6.72 8.85
C VAL A 83 -4.64 -5.23 8.91
N TRP A 84 -5.43 -4.79 9.88
CA TRP A 84 -5.76 -3.38 10.00
C TRP A 84 -6.03 -2.94 11.43
N ASP A 85 -5.59 -1.73 11.74
CA ASP A 85 -5.98 -0.96 12.90
C ASP A 85 -6.13 0.50 12.44
N ASP A 86 -7.17 1.21 12.88
CA ASP A 86 -7.46 2.56 12.39
C ASP A 86 -6.35 3.58 12.72
N SER A 87 -5.52 3.31 13.74
CA SER A 87 -4.34 4.12 14.05
C SER A 87 -3.28 4.09 12.94
N ALA A 88 -3.37 3.16 11.98
CA ALA A 88 -2.50 3.09 10.82
C ALA A 88 -2.81 4.15 9.75
N ALA A 89 -4.03 4.70 9.74
CA ALA A 89 -4.48 5.62 8.68
C ALA A 89 -3.53 6.82 8.44
N PRO A 90 -3.04 7.54 9.47
CA PRO A 90 -2.12 8.67 9.25
C PRO A 90 -0.80 8.26 8.58
N ALA A 91 -0.28 7.07 8.89
CA ALA A 91 0.95 6.57 8.28
C ALA A 91 0.74 6.19 6.82
N VAL A 92 -0.39 5.57 6.49
CA VAL A 92 -0.75 5.23 5.10
C VAL A 92 -0.92 6.48 4.25
N ILE A 93 -1.63 7.50 4.75
CA ILE A 93 -1.83 8.78 4.05
C ILE A 93 -0.49 9.48 3.84
N THR A 94 0.37 9.54 4.86
CA THR A 94 1.75 10.06 4.74
C THR A 94 2.54 9.30 3.66
N GLY A 95 2.40 7.98 3.58
CA GLY A 95 3.08 7.13 2.60
C GLY A 95 2.66 7.39 1.14
N LEU A 96 1.55 8.08 0.87
CA LEU A 96 1.23 8.58 -0.48
C LEU A 96 2.26 9.60 -0.98
N GLY A 97 3.05 10.20 -0.09
CA GLY A 97 4.15 11.12 -0.39
C GLY A 97 5.54 10.46 -0.48
N ASP A 98 5.65 9.14 -0.31
CA ASP A 98 6.93 8.45 -0.22
C ASP A 98 7.80 8.61 -1.49
N GLN A 99 9.12 8.63 -1.33
CA GLN A 99 10.06 8.77 -2.44
C GLN A 99 9.99 7.58 -3.42
N ALA A 100 9.76 6.37 -2.91
CA ALA A 100 9.61 5.18 -3.71
C ALA A 100 8.19 5.05 -4.27
N TRP A 101 8.07 5.03 -5.60
CA TRP A 101 6.78 4.92 -6.27
C TRP A 101 5.99 3.66 -5.88
N ARG A 102 6.68 2.57 -5.52
CA ARG A 102 6.02 1.33 -5.05
C ARG A 102 5.32 1.51 -3.71
N VAL A 103 5.89 2.31 -2.81
CA VAL A 103 5.25 2.63 -1.52
C VAL A 103 4.02 3.49 -1.77
N ARG A 104 4.14 4.55 -2.61
CA ARG A 104 2.99 5.38 -2.99
C ARG A 104 1.85 4.58 -3.62
N GLU A 105 2.17 3.69 -4.57
CA GLU A 105 1.19 2.79 -5.19
C GLU A 105 0.52 1.90 -4.14
N MET A 106 1.30 1.30 -3.25
CA MET A 106 0.77 0.41 -2.22
C MET A 106 -0.13 1.15 -1.23
N CYS A 107 0.28 2.33 -0.76
CA CYS A 107 -0.53 3.17 0.11
C CYS A 107 -1.84 3.57 -0.57
N ALA A 108 -1.83 3.94 -1.86
CA ALA A 108 -3.06 4.26 -2.60
C ALA A 108 -4.02 3.06 -2.68
N ARG A 109 -3.50 1.82 -2.74
CA ARG A 109 -4.31 0.60 -2.67
C ARG A 109 -4.90 0.38 -1.28
N VAL A 110 -4.12 0.61 -0.22
CA VAL A 110 -4.62 0.52 1.17
C VAL A 110 -5.70 1.57 1.41
N VAL A 111 -5.49 2.81 0.95
CA VAL A 111 -6.49 3.90 1.00
C VAL A 111 -7.81 3.49 0.38
N LEU A 112 -7.78 2.89 -0.82
CA LEU A 112 -8.99 2.39 -1.47
C LEU A 112 -9.65 1.25 -0.69
N LEU A 113 -8.87 0.28 -0.21
CA LEU A 113 -9.41 -0.89 0.49
C LEU A 113 -10.04 -0.53 1.85
N ARG A 114 -9.45 0.43 2.56
CA ARG A 114 -9.84 0.84 3.92
C ARG A 114 -10.68 2.10 3.94
N ASP A 115 -11.06 2.61 2.77
CA ASP A 115 -11.85 3.84 2.60
C ASP A 115 -11.29 5.05 3.37
N LEU A 116 -9.97 5.27 3.26
CA LEU A 116 -9.32 6.35 4.01
C LEU A 116 -9.55 7.71 3.31
N PRO A 117 -9.90 8.77 4.07
CA PRO A 117 -10.13 10.10 3.50
C PRO A 117 -8.80 10.75 3.11
N ALA A 118 -8.45 10.70 1.82
CA ALA A 118 -7.17 11.15 1.27
C ALA A 118 -7.31 11.84 -0.10
N VAL A 119 -8.46 12.49 -0.34
CA VAL A 119 -8.78 13.12 -1.63
C VAL A 119 -7.66 14.06 -2.12
N PRO A 120 -7.12 14.99 -1.31
CA PRO A 120 -6.06 15.90 -1.77
C PRO A 120 -4.80 15.17 -2.24
N GLU A 121 -4.37 14.15 -1.49
CA GLU A 121 -3.19 13.35 -1.79
C GLU A 121 -3.41 12.52 -3.07
N LEU A 122 -4.58 11.92 -3.23
CA LEU A 122 -4.94 11.14 -4.41
C LEU A 122 -5.01 12.01 -5.66
N VAL A 123 -5.59 13.22 -5.57
CA VAL A 123 -5.58 14.20 -6.67
C VAL A 123 -4.15 14.50 -7.12
N ARG A 124 -3.22 14.75 -6.18
CA ARG A 124 -1.80 14.94 -6.50
C ARG A 124 -1.20 13.71 -7.20
N LEU A 125 -1.53 12.50 -6.76
CA LEU A 125 -1.01 11.27 -7.37
C LEU A 125 -1.57 10.97 -8.76
N THR A 126 -2.66 11.60 -9.19
CA THR A 126 -3.15 11.46 -10.59
C THR A 126 -2.16 12.01 -11.61
N THR A 127 -1.17 12.82 -11.21
CA THR A 127 -0.10 13.34 -12.07
C THR A 127 1.28 12.78 -11.71
N ASP A 128 1.34 11.71 -10.91
CA ASP A 128 2.60 11.05 -10.54
C ASP A 128 3.41 10.63 -11.78
N GLN A 129 4.74 10.65 -11.68
CA GLN A 129 5.62 10.24 -12.76
C GLN A 129 5.42 8.76 -13.14
N ASN A 130 5.06 7.91 -12.18
CA ASN A 130 4.86 6.50 -12.40
C ASN A 130 3.40 6.18 -12.76
N ALA A 131 3.21 5.48 -13.88
CA ALA A 131 1.88 5.11 -14.38
C ALA A 131 1.08 4.22 -13.43
N ARG A 132 1.73 3.33 -12.67
CA ARG A 132 1.04 2.48 -11.69
C ARG A 132 0.48 3.30 -10.54
N VAL A 133 1.22 4.32 -10.07
CA VAL A 133 0.75 5.24 -9.04
C VAL A 133 -0.44 6.04 -9.53
N ARG A 134 -0.36 6.59 -10.76
CA ARG A 134 -1.51 7.29 -11.38
C ARG A 134 -2.76 6.39 -11.44
N ALA A 135 -2.59 5.14 -11.89
CA ALA A 135 -3.69 4.18 -11.98
C ALA A 135 -4.28 3.79 -10.61
N ALA A 136 -3.46 3.63 -9.58
CA ALA A 136 -3.94 3.38 -8.22
C ALA A 136 -4.70 4.60 -7.66
N ALA A 137 -4.17 5.80 -7.87
CA ALA A 137 -4.78 7.05 -7.44
C ALA A 137 -6.15 7.29 -8.09
N LEU A 138 -6.29 7.04 -9.40
CA LEU A 138 -7.57 7.17 -10.10
C LEU A 138 -8.65 6.25 -9.53
N ARG A 139 -8.30 4.99 -9.22
CA ARG A 139 -9.25 4.04 -8.62
C ARG A 139 -9.68 4.49 -7.22
N ALA A 140 -8.72 4.89 -6.39
CA ALA A 140 -9.00 5.40 -5.06
C ALA A 140 -9.85 6.68 -5.12
N LEU A 141 -9.49 7.63 -5.99
CA LEU A 141 -10.21 8.90 -6.14
C LEU A 141 -11.65 8.71 -6.63
N ALA A 142 -11.93 7.71 -7.46
CA ALA A 142 -13.30 7.40 -7.87
C ALA A 142 -14.19 7.00 -6.67
N ALA A 143 -13.62 6.27 -5.70
CA ALA A 143 -14.35 5.80 -4.52
C ALA A 143 -14.73 6.94 -3.55
N GLN A 144 -13.92 7.99 -3.45
CA GLN A 144 -14.10 9.06 -2.44
C GLN A 144 -14.32 10.48 -3.00
N GLY A 145 -14.06 10.72 -4.28
CA GLY A 145 -14.12 12.05 -4.89
C GLY A 145 -15.54 12.63 -5.01
N SER A 146 -15.67 13.94 -5.07
CA SER A 146 -16.91 14.64 -5.41
C SER A 146 -17.07 14.83 -6.94
N ALA A 147 -18.17 15.44 -7.38
CA ALA A 147 -18.41 15.76 -8.80
C ALA A 147 -17.28 16.58 -9.45
N GLU A 148 -16.60 17.46 -8.72
CA GLU A 148 -15.51 18.28 -9.24
C GLU A 148 -14.30 17.42 -9.71
N HIS A 149 -14.15 16.22 -9.14
CA HIS A 149 -13.05 15.30 -9.45
C HIS A 149 -13.23 14.58 -10.79
N GLN A 150 -14.41 14.63 -11.40
CA GLN A 150 -14.62 14.10 -12.76
C GLN A 150 -13.66 14.74 -13.76
N ALA A 151 -13.47 16.05 -13.68
CA ALA A 151 -12.54 16.77 -14.56
C ALA A 151 -11.08 16.37 -14.32
N VAL A 152 -10.70 16.11 -13.05
CA VAL A 152 -9.36 15.61 -12.70
C VAL A 152 -9.11 14.25 -13.33
N ILE A 153 -10.07 13.32 -13.22
CA ILE A 153 -10.00 11.98 -13.82
C ILE A 153 -9.96 12.06 -15.36
N ALA A 154 -10.82 12.88 -15.97
CA ALA A 154 -10.92 13.00 -17.43
C ALA A 154 -9.62 13.46 -18.10
N ARG A 155 -8.80 14.25 -17.41
CA ARG A 155 -7.45 14.64 -17.89
C ARG A 155 -6.52 13.43 -18.15
N ARG A 156 -6.87 12.23 -17.66
CA ARG A 156 -6.11 10.99 -17.85
C ARG A 156 -6.64 10.09 -18.98
N PHE A 157 -7.71 10.47 -19.67
CA PHE A 157 -8.16 9.74 -20.88
C PHE A 157 -7.11 9.75 -22.00
N SER A 158 -6.28 10.79 -22.04
CA SER A 158 -5.14 10.93 -22.94
C SER A 158 -3.79 10.76 -22.23
N ASP A 159 -3.74 9.97 -21.16
CA ASP A 159 -2.49 9.76 -20.40
C ASP A 159 -1.35 9.26 -21.31
N PRO A 160 -0.10 9.72 -21.11
CA PRO A 160 1.05 9.27 -21.89
C PRO A 160 1.24 7.74 -21.86
N ASP A 161 0.92 7.11 -20.73
CA ASP A 161 0.91 5.66 -20.59
C ASP A 161 -0.45 5.09 -20.99
N LYS A 162 -0.46 4.26 -22.03
CA LYS A 162 -1.68 3.66 -22.58
C LYS A 162 -2.42 2.78 -21.56
N SER A 163 -1.73 2.22 -20.56
CA SER A 163 -2.34 1.39 -19.52
C SER A 163 -3.20 2.19 -18.54
N VAL A 164 -2.97 3.51 -18.41
CA VAL A 164 -3.71 4.39 -17.49
C VAL A 164 -5.05 4.83 -18.08
N ARG A 165 -5.14 4.98 -19.40
CA ARG A 165 -6.35 5.46 -20.09
C ARG A 165 -7.61 4.65 -19.78
N PRO A 166 -7.64 3.31 -19.88
CA PRO A 166 -8.83 2.53 -19.53
C PRO A 166 -9.16 2.64 -18.03
N VAL A 167 -8.15 2.79 -17.17
CA VAL A 167 -8.36 2.99 -15.73
C VAL A 167 -9.02 4.34 -15.46
N ALA A 168 -8.63 5.39 -16.17
CA ALA A 168 -9.25 6.71 -16.06
C ALA A 168 -10.73 6.66 -16.49
N GLN A 169 -11.04 6.00 -17.61
CA GLN A 169 -12.42 5.84 -18.05
C GLN A 169 -13.26 5.10 -17.00
N GLN A 170 -12.75 3.95 -16.52
CA GLN A 170 -13.42 3.18 -15.48
C GLN A 170 -13.61 3.99 -14.19
N ALA A 171 -12.61 4.77 -13.78
CA ALA A 171 -12.68 5.63 -12.61
C ALA A 171 -13.76 6.71 -12.75
N ARG A 172 -13.90 7.31 -13.94
CA ARG A 172 -15.00 8.25 -14.22
C ARG A 172 -16.35 7.56 -14.10
N ASP A 173 -16.45 6.34 -14.63
CA ASP A 173 -17.68 5.56 -14.61
C ASP A 173 -18.11 5.20 -13.19
N THR A 174 -17.16 4.73 -12.39
CA THR A 174 -17.39 4.43 -10.97
C THR A 174 -17.79 5.66 -10.18
N LEU A 175 -17.11 6.81 -10.39
CA LEU A 175 -17.46 8.06 -9.71
C LEU A 175 -18.88 8.53 -10.09
N ALA A 176 -19.20 8.55 -11.38
CA ALA A 176 -20.51 8.98 -11.86
C ALA A 176 -21.64 8.10 -11.32
N ALA A 177 -21.47 6.77 -11.34
CA ALA A 177 -22.44 5.83 -10.80
C ALA A 177 -22.68 6.04 -9.30
N ARG A 178 -21.61 6.23 -8.52
CA ARG A 178 -21.71 6.47 -7.07
C ARG A 178 -22.44 7.78 -6.75
N LEU A 179 -22.16 8.85 -7.50
CA LEU A 179 -22.83 10.15 -7.29
C LEU A 179 -24.31 10.11 -7.67
N ALA A 180 -24.67 9.37 -8.73
CA ALA A 180 -26.06 9.15 -9.10
C ALA A 180 -26.83 8.41 -7.98
N ALA A 181 -26.26 7.30 -7.48
CA ALA A 181 -26.86 6.50 -6.40
C ALA A 181 -26.99 7.26 -5.06
N ALA A 182 -26.20 8.32 -4.84
CA ALA A 182 -26.29 9.16 -3.64
C ALA A 182 -27.29 10.32 -3.77
N SER A 183 -27.82 10.56 -4.99
CA SER A 183 -28.79 11.63 -5.28
C SER A 183 -30.24 11.11 -5.37
N GLU A 184 -30.43 9.79 -5.30
CA GLU A 184 -31.71 9.09 -5.23
C GLU A 184 -32.13 8.86 -3.77
#